data_AF-A0A0L0FQ83-F1
#
_entry.id   AF-A0A0L0FQ83-F1
#
_cell.length_a   1.000
_cell.length_b   1.000
_cell.length_c   1.000
_cell.angle_alpha   90.00
_cell.angle_beta   90.00
_cell.angle_gamma   90.00
#
_symmetry.space_group_name_H-M   'P 1'
#
loop_
_entity.id
_entity.type
_entity.pdbx_description
1 polymer ?
#
loop_
_entity_poly.entity_id
_entity_poly.type
_entity_poly.pdbx_seq_one_letter_code
_entity_poly.pdbx_strand_id
1 'polypeptide(L)'
;MTLLVAQKQRQQAQKDQQAKANKQKEQNQWAKQRASAPSAGPSTGAPAVEFGGFGDLLGMHNFTPTEKDKPLQSMNDLREVEIMKNDEDGTSTTRLQVGKWTNGKTGNIRALISTLPEILWEGVEWEPIGIDKMLKPVGVKRSFMKACLVVHPDKVQDGENEYLASLIFDELNKAWTAFKEAGSPGLI
;
A
#
# COMPACT_ATOMS: atom_id res chain seq x y z
N MET A 1 -43.57 11.47 20.24
CA MET A 1 -42.30 11.51 19.46
C MET A 1 -41.49 10.20 19.54
N THR A 2 -42.12 9.05 19.80
CA THR A 2 -41.41 7.75 20.03
C THR A 2 -41.55 6.75 18.88
N LEU A 3 -42.62 6.85 18.07
CA LEU A 3 -42.89 5.94 16.95
C LEU A 3 -41.91 6.12 15.76
N LEU A 4 -41.44 7.35 15.53
CA LEU A 4 -40.58 7.68 14.39
C LEU A 4 -39.13 7.19 14.59
N VAL A 5 -38.63 7.20 15.83
CA VAL A 5 -37.31 6.65 16.19
C VAL A 5 -37.31 5.13 16.07
N ALA A 6 -38.38 4.47 16.52
CA ALA A 6 -38.54 3.02 16.40
C ALA A 6 -38.63 2.56 14.93
N GLN A 7 -39.32 3.33 14.07
CA GLN A 7 -39.41 3.03 12.64
C GLN A 7 -38.06 3.20 11.92
N LYS A 8 -37.27 4.22 12.29
CA LYS A 8 -35.92 4.45 11.75
C LYS A 8 -34.94 3.35 12.17
N GLN A 9 -35.01 2.89 13.42
CA GLN A 9 -34.21 1.76 13.90
C GLN A 9 -34.59 0.43 13.24
N ARG A 10 -35.89 0.18 13.00
CA ARG A 10 -36.34 -1.01 12.25
C ARG A 10 -35.86 -1.00 10.80
N GLN A 11 -35.86 0.15 10.11
CA GLN A 11 -35.29 0.24 8.76
C GLN A 11 -33.79 0.01 8.74
N GLN A 12 -33.04 0.53 9.72
CA GLN A 12 -31.60 0.30 9.78
C GLN A 12 -31.27 -1.17 10.05
N ALA A 13 -32.00 -1.81 10.98
CA ALA A 13 -31.84 -3.24 11.26
C ALA A 13 -32.13 -4.11 10.03
N GLN A 14 -33.12 -3.76 9.21
CA GLN A 14 -33.40 -4.46 7.95
C GLN A 14 -32.26 -4.31 6.93
N LYS A 15 -31.70 -3.12 6.76
CA LYS A 15 -30.55 -2.89 5.87
C LYS A 15 -29.32 -3.67 6.31
N ASP A 16 -29.03 -3.67 7.61
CA ASP A 16 -27.89 -4.39 8.19
C ASP A 16 -28.04 -5.92 8.02
N GLN A 17 -29.27 -6.43 8.13
CA GLN A 17 -29.57 -7.85 7.94
C GLN A 17 -29.41 -8.26 6.46
N GLN A 18 -29.81 -7.38 5.52
CA GLN A 18 -29.63 -7.61 4.09
C GLN A 18 -28.15 -7.55 3.67
N ALA A 19 -27.38 -6.62 4.24
CA ALA A 19 -25.93 -6.52 4.01
C ALA A 19 -25.17 -7.77 4.52
N LYS A 20 -25.54 -8.29 5.70
CA LYS A 20 -24.96 -9.54 6.23
C LYS A 20 -25.28 -10.74 5.34
N ALA A 21 -26.51 -10.83 4.83
CA ALA A 21 -26.91 -11.88 3.90
C ALA A 21 -26.15 -11.80 2.57
N ASN A 22 -25.88 -10.61 2.04
CA ASN A 22 -25.11 -10.44 0.80
C ASN A 22 -23.64 -10.83 0.99
N LYS A 23 -23.03 -10.39 2.10
CA LYS A 23 -21.65 -10.74 2.45
C LYS A 23 -21.45 -12.25 2.61
N GLN A 24 -22.43 -12.96 3.17
CA GLN A 24 -22.41 -14.43 3.26
C GLN A 24 -22.53 -15.09 1.87
N LYS A 25 -23.35 -14.54 0.97
CA LYS A 25 -23.48 -15.06 -0.40
C LYS A 25 -22.19 -14.87 -1.21
N GLU A 26 -21.56 -13.71 -1.11
CA GLU A 26 -20.23 -13.45 -1.68
C GLU A 26 -19.19 -14.41 -1.08
N GLN A 27 -19.27 -14.68 0.23
CA GLN A 27 -18.43 -15.67 0.89
C GLN A 27 -18.60 -17.10 0.34
N ASN A 28 -19.82 -17.53 0.09
CA ASN A 28 -20.07 -18.84 -0.51
C ASN A 28 -19.68 -18.89 -2.00
N GLN A 29 -19.75 -17.77 -2.72
CA GLN A 29 -19.36 -17.71 -4.13
C GLN A 29 -17.85 -17.78 -4.32
N TRP A 30 -17.03 -17.08 -3.52
CA TRP A 30 -15.57 -17.21 -3.64
C TRP A 30 -15.08 -18.61 -3.25
N ALA A 31 -15.72 -19.24 -2.26
CA ALA A 31 -15.37 -20.59 -1.83
C ALA A 31 -15.65 -21.65 -2.92
N LYS A 32 -16.78 -21.52 -3.65
CA LYS A 32 -17.11 -22.41 -4.76
C LYS A 32 -16.16 -22.29 -5.94
N GLN A 33 -15.74 -21.07 -6.30
CA GLN A 33 -14.81 -20.85 -7.41
C GLN A 33 -13.41 -21.39 -7.10
N ARG A 34 -12.99 -21.34 -5.83
CA ARG A 34 -11.71 -21.87 -5.37
C ARG A 34 -11.67 -23.41 -5.31
N ALA A 35 -12.82 -24.06 -5.10
CA ALA A 35 -12.94 -25.52 -5.09
C ALA A 35 -12.95 -26.17 -6.49
N SER A 36 -13.11 -25.38 -7.56
CA SER A 36 -13.00 -25.81 -8.96
C SER A 36 -11.61 -25.67 -9.56
N ALA A 37 -10.59 -25.30 -8.77
CA ALA A 37 -9.20 -25.37 -9.19
C ALA A 37 -8.69 -26.83 -9.10
N PRO A 38 -8.06 -27.40 -10.16
CA PRO A 38 -7.60 -28.78 -10.14
C PRO A 38 -6.47 -28.97 -9.13
N SER A 39 -6.71 -29.74 -8.07
CA SER A 39 -5.67 -30.21 -7.16
C SER A 39 -5.03 -31.48 -7.71
N ALA A 40 -3.83 -31.38 -8.27
CA ALA A 40 -2.99 -32.53 -8.58
C ALA A 40 -2.10 -32.85 -7.36
N GLY A 41 -2.47 -33.89 -6.59
CA GLY A 41 -1.55 -34.60 -5.69
C GLY A 41 -0.99 -35.84 -6.41
N PRO A 42 0.23 -36.31 -6.11
CA PRO A 42 0.89 -37.35 -6.88
C PRO A 42 0.42 -38.75 -6.45
N SER A 43 -0.22 -39.48 -7.36
CA SER A 43 -0.41 -40.94 -7.26
C SER A 43 0.53 -41.66 -8.22
N THR A 44 1.26 -42.61 -7.64
CA THR A 44 2.26 -43.53 -8.18
C THR A 44 1.88 -44.22 -9.49
N GLY A 45 2.84 -44.34 -10.43
CA GLY A 45 2.91 -45.44 -11.43
C GLY A 45 2.67 -45.07 -12.91
N ALA A 46 3.73 -45.13 -13.74
CA ALA A 46 3.69 -45.02 -15.21
C ALA A 46 3.19 -46.33 -15.88
N PRO A 47 2.78 -46.35 -17.19
CA PRO A 47 3.70 -46.24 -18.34
C PRO A 47 3.20 -45.40 -19.54
N ALA A 48 4.14 -45.07 -20.43
CA ALA A 48 4.07 -44.09 -21.54
C ALA A 48 3.31 -44.53 -22.80
N VAL A 49 2.65 -43.59 -23.51
CA VAL A 49 2.44 -43.59 -24.98
C VAL A 49 2.34 -42.15 -25.53
N GLU A 50 3.20 -41.89 -26.52
CA GLU A 50 3.30 -40.84 -27.57
C GLU A 50 2.72 -39.42 -27.42
N PHE A 51 3.65 -38.46 -27.59
CA PHE A 51 3.47 -37.02 -27.60
C PHE A 51 3.51 -36.52 -29.06
N GLY A 52 2.35 -36.39 -29.71
CA GLY A 52 2.31 -35.91 -31.10
C GLY A 52 0.96 -35.38 -31.62
N GLY A 53 -0.12 -35.44 -30.84
CA GLY A 53 -1.48 -35.16 -31.36
C GLY A 53 -2.03 -33.75 -31.15
N PHE A 54 -1.32 -32.84 -30.47
CA PHE A 54 -1.84 -31.48 -30.18
C PHE A 54 -1.19 -30.35 -30.98
N GLY A 55 -0.16 -30.66 -31.78
CA GLY A 55 0.53 -29.67 -32.62
C GLY A 55 -0.34 -29.14 -33.77
N ASP A 56 -1.29 -29.95 -34.25
CA ASP A 56 -2.16 -29.59 -35.38
C ASP A 56 -3.26 -28.58 -34.98
N LEU A 57 -3.69 -28.58 -33.70
CA LEU A 57 -4.73 -27.65 -33.23
C LEU A 57 -4.17 -26.26 -32.85
N LEU A 58 -2.85 -26.15 -32.66
CA LEU A 58 -2.19 -24.91 -32.25
C LEU A 58 -1.51 -24.17 -33.42
N GLY A 59 -1.41 -24.80 -34.60
CA GLY A 59 -0.74 -24.24 -35.78
C GLY A 59 -1.43 -23.04 -36.43
N MET A 60 -2.66 -22.69 -36.04
CA MET A 60 -3.42 -21.61 -36.67
C MET A 60 -3.36 -20.26 -35.92
N HIS A 61 -2.84 -20.21 -34.70
CA HIS A 61 -2.67 -18.95 -33.97
C HIS A 61 -1.19 -18.66 -33.75
N ASN A 62 -0.75 -17.58 -34.40
CA ASN A 62 0.59 -17.02 -34.46
C ASN A 62 1.18 -16.64 -33.07
N PHE A 63 1.43 -17.60 -32.20
CA PHE A 63 2.13 -17.42 -30.94
C PHE A 63 3.58 -17.91 -31.09
N THR A 64 4.47 -16.96 -31.34
CA THR A 64 5.91 -17.14 -31.22
C THR A 64 6.34 -16.68 -29.82
N PRO A 65 6.74 -17.58 -28.90
CA PRO A 65 7.29 -17.18 -27.61
C PRO A 65 8.80 -17.01 -27.73
N THR A 66 9.27 -15.78 -27.87
CA THR A 66 10.69 -15.45 -27.63
C THR A 66 10.86 -14.87 -26.23
N GLU A 67 11.65 -15.61 -25.45
CA GLU A 67 12.49 -15.21 -24.31
C GLU A 67 11.86 -14.61 -23.03
N LYS A 68 11.88 -15.47 -22.00
CA LYS A 68 12.56 -15.32 -20.68
C LYS A 68 12.18 -14.14 -19.77
N ASP A 69 11.78 -14.54 -18.57
CA ASP A 69 11.91 -13.81 -17.30
C ASP A 69 11.14 -12.50 -17.16
N LYS A 70 9.81 -12.60 -17.00
CA LYS A 70 9.06 -11.61 -16.21
C LYS A 70 8.63 -12.26 -14.90
N PRO A 71 9.06 -11.76 -13.72
CA PRO A 71 8.58 -12.26 -12.45
C PRO A 71 7.06 -12.05 -12.41
N LEU A 72 6.36 -13.05 -11.87
CA LEU A 72 4.91 -13.04 -11.68
C LEU A 72 4.50 -11.72 -11.01
N GLN A 73 3.73 -10.91 -11.72
CA GLN A 73 3.22 -9.62 -11.24
C GLN A 73 2.49 -9.86 -9.91
N SER A 74 3.07 -9.40 -8.81
CA SER A 74 2.51 -9.53 -7.47
C SER A 74 1.24 -8.69 -7.38
N MET A 75 0.27 -9.05 -6.51
CA MET A 75 -1.00 -8.29 -6.36
C MET A 75 -0.80 -6.79 -6.08
N ASN A 76 0.39 -6.39 -5.62
CA ASN A 76 0.77 -5.00 -5.47
C ASN A 76 0.92 -4.25 -6.81
N ASP A 77 1.36 -4.92 -7.88
CA ASP A 77 1.54 -4.35 -9.23
C ASP A 77 0.19 -4.01 -9.88
N LEU A 78 -0.85 -4.83 -9.72
CA LEU A 78 -2.15 -4.56 -10.33
C LEU A 78 -2.83 -3.33 -9.69
N ARG A 79 -2.66 -3.16 -8.37
CA ARG A 79 -3.12 -1.95 -7.68
C ARG A 79 -2.34 -0.72 -8.17
N GLU A 80 -1.06 -0.87 -8.47
CA GLU A 80 -0.20 0.18 -9.00
C GLU A 80 -0.65 0.61 -10.43
N VAL A 81 -0.99 -0.35 -11.31
CA VAL A 81 -1.48 -0.08 -12.68
C VAL A 81 -2.87 0.56 -12.70
N GLU A 82 -3.76 0.24 -11.75
CA GLU A 82 -5.10 0.82 -11.67
C GLU A 82 -5.08 2.24 -11.06
N ILE A 83 -4.13 2.51 -10.17
CA ILE A 83 -3.84 3.86 -9.68
C ILE A 83 -3.23 4.72 -10.79
N MET A 84 -2.37 4.16 -11.64
CA MET A 84 -1.75 4.82 -12.82
C MET A 84 -2.74 5.22 -13.93
N LYS A 85 -3.93 4.61 -13.96
CA LYS A 85 -4.95 4.85 -15.01
C LYS A 85 -5.97 5.92 -14.66
N ASN A 86 -5.98 6.40 -13.41
CA ASN A 86 -6.85 7.47 -12.92
C ASN A 86 -6.06 8.77 -12.66
N ASP A 87 -4.90 8.95 -13.30
CA ASP A 87 -4.03 10.12 -13.18
C ASP A 87 -4.56 11.33 -13.97
N GLU A 88 -5.60 11.96 -13.45
CA GLU A 88 -6.10 13.23 -13.96
C GLU A 88 -5.32 14.44 -13.37
N ASP A 89 -4.69 14.26 -12.19
CA ASP A 89 -4.09 15.36 -11.42
C ASP A 89 -2.64 15.12 -10.90
N GLY A 90 -1.96 14.02 -11.26
CA GLY A 90 -0.61 13.69 -10.74
C GLY A 90 -0.54 13.33 -9.24
N THR A 91 -1.63 13.53 -8.51
CA THR A 91 -1.87 13.18 -7.09
C THR A 91 -1.56 11.70 -6.79
N SER A 92 -1.87 10.80 -7.72
CA SER A 92 -1.63 9.36 -7.58
C SER A 92 -0.14 9.01 -7.52
N THR A 93 0.67 9.64 -8.37
CA THR A 93 2.14 9.44 -8.40
C THR A 93 2.78 9.86 -7.07
N THR A 94 2.41 11.04 -6.55
CA THR A 94 2.90 11.54 -5.26
C THR A 94 2.58 10.59 -4.11
N ARG A 95 1.34 10.06 -4.09
CA ARG A 95 0.92 9.10 -3.08
C ARG A 95 1.69 7.77 -3.18
N LEU A 96 1.96 7.29 -4.39
CA LEU A 96 2.79 6.10 -4.61
C LEU A 96 4.23 6.33 -4.15
N GLN A 97 4.80 7.50 -4.41
CA GLN A 97 6.14 7.86 -3.95
C GLN A 97 6.24 7.85 -2.41
N VAL A 98 5.29 8.49 -1.72
CA VAL A 98 5.22 8.47 -0.24
C VAL A 98 4.97 7.06 0.28
N GLY A 99 4.13 6.27 -0.40
CA GLY A 99 3.89 4.86 -0.06
C GLY A 99 5.14 4.01 -0.16
N LYS A 100 5.92 4.15 -1.23
CA LYS A 100 7.21 3.47 -1.43
C LYS A 100 8.22 3.89 -0.39
N TRP A 101 8.32 5.19 -0.11
CA TRP A 101 9.21 5.70 0.92
C TRP A 101 8.82 5.15 2.28
N THR A 102 7.56 5.24 2.73
CA THR A 102 7.17 4.76 4.06
C THR A 102 7.19 3.24 4.24
N ASN A 103 7.25 2.47 3.16
CA ASN A 103 7.19 1.00 3.20
C ASN A 103 8.27 0.41 4.13
N GLY A 104 7.85 -0.41 5.09
CA GLY A 104 8.74 -1.05 6.07
C GLY A 104 9.30 -0.13 7.16
N LYS A 105 9.01 1.18 7.13
CA LYS A 105 9.42 2.15 8.18
C LYS A 105 8.28 3.01 8.73
N THR A 106 7.02 2.66 8.42
CA THR A 106 5.83 3.30 8.97
C THR A 106 5.85 3.29 10.50
N GLY A 107 5.65 4.45 11.12
CA GLY A 107 5.67 4.60 12.57
C GLY A 107 7.07 4.67 13.21
N ASN A 108 8.16 4.45 12.46
CA ASN A 108 9.52 4.60 12.96
C ASN A 108 10.09 5.99 12.63
N ILE A 109 9.94 6.92 13.57
CA ILE A 109 10.34 8.31 13.37
C ILE A 109 11.84 8.47 13.04
N ARG A 110 12.73 7.63 13.58
CA ARG A 110 14.17 7.73 13.32
C ARG A 110 14.49 7.35 11.88
N ALA A 111 13.89 6.26 11.40
CA ALA A 111 14.07 5.78 10.04
C ALA A 111 13.49 6.76 9.01
N LEU A 112 12.33 7.35 9.30
CA LEU A 112 11.72 8.35 8.41
C LEU A 112 12.60 9.61 8.30
N ILE A 113 13.07 10.17 9.42
CA ILE A 113 13.93 11.36 9.37
C ILE A 113 15.27 11.09 8.68
N SER A 114 15.92 9.95 8.94
CA SER A 114 17.22 9.64 8.33
C SER A 114 17.15 9.48 6.81
N THR A 115 15.99 9.05 6.31
CA THR A 115 15.73 8.82 4.88
C THR A 115 14.82 9.89 4.26
N LEU A 116 14.56 10.98 4.98
CA LEU A 116 13.82 12.12 4.44
C LEU A 116 14.44 12.70 3.16
N PRO A 117 15.78 12.79 2.99
CA PRO A 117 16.37 13.33 1.76
C PRO A 117 15.94 12.59 0.47
N GLU A 118 15.53 11.32 0.56
CA GLU A 118 15.15 10.50 -0.60
C GLU A 118 13.84 10.96 -1.27
N ILE A 119 13.01 11.72 -0.54
CA ILE A 119 11.66 12.11 -0.99
C ILE A 119 11.48 13.64 -1.07
N LEU A 120 12.50 14.42 -0.68
CA LEU A 120 12.44 15.87 -0.80
C LEU A 120 12.62 16.30 -2.27
N TRP A 121 11.98 17.41 -2.63
CA TRP A 121 12.12 18.05 -3.94
C TRP A 121 13.38 18.92 -3.99
N GLU A 122 13.77 19.32 -5.21
CA GLU A 122 14.94 20.17 -5.42
C GLU A 122 14.77 21.56 -4.80
N GLY A 123 15.87 22.17 -4.37
CA GLY A 123 15.88 23.51 -3.76
C GLY A 123 15.55 23.54 -2.26
N VAL A 124 15.30 22.38 -1.65
CA VAL A 124 15.12 22.26 -0.20
C VAL A 124 16.47 22.20 0.51
N GLU A 125 16.70 23.11 1.46
CA GLU A 125 17.84 23.03 2.38
C GLU A 125 17.59 21.98 3.46
N TRP A 126 18.08 20.77 3.24
CA TRP A 126 18.05 19.68 4.22
C TRP A 126 19.45 19.12 4.47
N GLU A 127 19.83 19.07 5.74
CA GLU A 127 21.06 18.42 6.19
C GLU A 127 20.75 16.96 6.56
N PRO A 128 21.40 15.95 5.96
CA PRO A 128 21.21 14.55 6.33
C PRO A 128 21.58 14.32 7.80
N ILE A 129 20.61 13.82 8.58
CA ILE A 129 20.79 13.57 10.02
C ILE A 129 21.06 12.08 10.23
N GLY A 130 22.27 11.76 10.67
CA GLY A 130 22.64 10.40 11.07
C GLY A 130 21.90 9.92 12.33
N ILE A 131 21.77 8.59 12.45
CA ILE A 131 21.14 7.94 13.61
C ILE A 131 21.92 8.23 14.91
N ASP A 132 23.22 8.51 14.83
CA ASP A 132 24.08 8.90 15.95
C ASP A 132 23.54 10.11 16.72
N LYS A 133 22.95 11.08 16.01
CA LYS A 133 22.32 12.27 16.63
C LYS A 133 20.95 11.98 17.23
N MET A 134 20.35 10.83 16.94
CA MET A 134 18.98 10.46 17.31
C MET A 134 18.90 9.27 18.29
N LEU A 135 20.03 8.84 18.85
CA LEU A 135 20.07 7.76 19.87
C LEU A 135 19.17 8.09 21.07
N LYS A 136 19.29 9.32 21.58
CA LYS A 136 18.50 9.84 22.70
C LYS A 136 17.19 10.47 22.22
N PRO A 137 16.08 10.39 22.99
CA PRO A 137 14.80 11.00 22.63
C PRO A 137 14.85 12.50 22.34
N VAL A 138 15.73 13.22 23.06
CA VAL A 138 15.96 14.66 22.85
C VAL A 138 16.47 14.93 21.43
N GLY A 139 17.35 14.07 20.92
CA GLY A 139 17.87 14.15 19.56
C GLY A 139 16.77 13.94 18.53
N VAL A 140 15.94 12.89 18.72
CA VAL A 140 14.76 12.62 17.88
C VAL A 140 13.84 13.83 17.81
N LYS A 141 13.51 14.43 18.96
CA LYS A 141 12.63 15.63 19.03
C LYS A 141 13.18 16.80 18.21
N ARG A 142 14.48 17.11 18.35
CA ARG A 142 15.10 18.23 17.62
C ARG A 142 15.09 17.98 16.11
N SER A 143 15.44 16.78 15.68
CA SER A 143 15.45 16.42 14.27
C SER A 143 14.05 16.42 13.67
N PHE A 144 13.05 15.93 14.43
CA PHE A 144 11.64 15.99 14.03
C PHE A 144 11.17 17.43 13.83
N MET A 145 11.46 18.34 14.76
CA MET A 145 11.11 19.74 14.62
C MET A 145 11.75 20.38 13.37
N LYS A 146 13.02 20.06 13.09
CA LYS A 146 13.69 20.51 11.86
C LYS A 146 12.99 19.98 10.60
N ALA A 147 12.66 18.68 10.58
CA ALA A 147 11.94 18.07 9.46
C ALA A 147 10.60 18.77 9.21
N CYS A 148 9.80 19.00 10.25
CA CYS A 148 8.53 19.70 10.14
C CYS A 148 8.64 21.11 9.58
N LEU A 149 9.73 21.85 9.86
CA LEU A 149 9.95 23.18 9.29
C LEU A 149 10.22 23.12 7.79
N VAL A 150 10.91 22.07 7.34
CA VAL A 150 11.30 21.91 5.94
C VAL A 150 10.13 21.45 5.09
N VAL A 151 9.35 20.48 5.58
CA VAL A 151 8.20 19.93 4.85
C VAL A 151 6.87 20.60 5.22
N HIS A 152 6.91 21.80 5.81
CA HIS A 152 5.69 22.48 6.21
C HIS A 152 4.89 22.93 4.97
N PRO A 153 3.58 22.62 4.86
CA PRO A 153 2.79 22.97 3.68
C PRO A 153 2.76 24.48 3.39
N ASP A 154 2.77 25.33 4.43
CA ASP A 154 2.84 26.81 4.29
C ASP A 154 4.09 27.29 3.53
N LYS A 155 5.22 26.60 3.67
CA LYS A 155 6.48 26.96 2.98
C LYS A 155 6.45 26.62 1.49
N VAL A 156 5.55 25.74 1.08
CA VAL A 156 5.39 25.22 -0.29
C VAL A 156 3.99 25.53 -0.82
N GLN A 157 3.30 26.47 -0.19
CA GLN A 157 1.96 26.89 -0.57
C GLN A 157 1.96 27.38 -2.02
N ASP A 158 0.93 27.00 -2.77
CA ASP A 158 0.77 27.34 -4.20
C ASP A 158 1.85 26.73 -5.12
N GLY A 159 2.64 25.78 -4.60
CA GLY A 159 3.64 25.03 -5.35
C GLY A 159 3.18 23.63 -5.74
N GLU A 160 3.82 23.05 -6.75
CA GLU A 160 3.57 21.67 -7.22
C GLU A 160 3.80 20.60 -6.14
N ASN A 161 4.60 20.92 -5.12
CA ASN A 161 4.99 20.02 -4.03
C ASN A 161 4.11 20.14 -2.77
N GLU A 162 3.08 21.00 -2.76
CA GLU A 162 2.20 21.19 -1.59
C GLU A 162 1.56 19.87 -1.13
N TYR A 163 1.08 19.08 -2.08
CA TYR A 163 0.47 17.79 -1.79
C TYR A 163 1.49 16.78 -1.24
N LEU A 164 2.70 16.74 -1.81
CA LEU A 164 3.79 15.89 -1.34
C LEU A 164 4.20 16.25 0.09
N ALA A 165 4.39 17.54 0.35
CA ALA A 165 4.72 18.07 1.67
C ALA A 165 3.67 17.70 2.72
N SER A 166 2.39 17.85 2.38
CA SER A 166 1.27 17.48 3.25
C SER A 166 1.31 15.99 3.62
N LEU A 167 1.53 15.10 2.65
CA LEU A 167 1.62 13.65 2.91
C LEU A 167 2.82 13.27 3.78
N ILE A 168 4.00 13.85 3.50
CA ILE A 168 5.20 13.60 4.31
C ILE A 168 4.99 14.11 5.75
N PHE A 169 4.42 15.31 5.90
CA PHE A 169 4.14 15.93 7.19
C PHE A 169 3.20 15.07 8.04
N ASP A 170 2.15 14.51 7.44
CA ASP A 170 1.22 13.60 8.11
C ASP A 170 1.93 12.33 8.61
N GLU A 171 2.75 11.70 7.77
CA GLU A 171 3.47 10.48 8.14
C GLU A 171 4.50 10.71 9.25
N LEU A 172 5.21 11.85 9.22
CA LEU A 172 6.11 12.26 10.30
C LEU A 172 5.34 12.47 11.62
N ASN A 173 4.17 13.12 11.60
CA ASN A 173 3.36 13.34 12.79
C ASN A 173 2.78 12.05 13.37
N LYS A 174 2.33 11.12 12.53
CA LYS A 174 1.88 9.78 12.95
C LYS A 174 3.01 9.05 13.67
N ALA A 175 4.20 9.00 13.07
CA ALA A 175 5.35 8.34 13.66
C ALA A 175 5.82 9.03 14.95
N TRP A 176 5.79 10.36 15.02
CA TRP A 176 6.10 11.11 16.24
C TRP A 176 5.10 10.82 17.37
N THR A 177 3.81 10.71 17.04
CA THR A 177 2.78 10.35 18.02
C THR A 177 3.01 8.94 18.55
N ALA A 178 3.24 7.96 17.68
CA ALA A 178 3.58 6.59 18.07
C ALA A 178 4.85 6.53 18.94
N PHE A 179 5.88 7.32 18.61
CA PHE A 179 7.10 7.43 19.41
C PHE A 179 6.85 7.95 20.83
N LYS A 180 5.98 8.96 20.97
CA LYS A 180 5.58 9.49 22.29
C LYS A 180 4.77 8.47 23.08
N GLU A 181 3.81 7.80 22.44
CA GLU A 181 2.96 6.77 23.06
C GLU A 181 3.78 5.59 23.56
N ALA A 182 4.83 5.20 22.84
CA ALA A 182 5.79 4.18 23.26
C ALA A 182 6.69 4.61 24.43
N GLY A 183 6.49 5.80 25.01
CA GLY A 183 7.30 6.31 26.11
C GLY A 183 8.63 6.93 25.69
N SER A 184 8.76 7.33 24.42
CA SER A 184 9.99 7.89 23.86
C SER A 184 11.21 6.98 24.03
N PRO A 185 11.18 5.75 23.48
CA PRO A 185 12.24 4.76 23.70
C PRO A 185 13.58 5.24 23.11
N GLY A 186 14.63 5.20 23.93
CA GLY A 186 16.01 5.39 23.46
C GLY A 186 16.48 4.21 22.61
N LEU A 187 17.47 4.45 21.75
CA LEU A 187 18.26 3.35 21.18
C LEU A 187 19.42 3.11 22.15
N ILE A 188 19.46 1.92 22.75
CA ILE A 188 20.53 1.45 23.65
C ILE A 188 21.52 0.59 22.88
#